data_AF-A0A4V3JQK6-F1
#
_entry.id   AF-A0A4V3JQK6-F1
#
_cell.length_a   1.000
_cell.length_b   1.000
_cell.length_c   1.000
_cell.angle_alpha   90.00
_cell.angle_beta   90.00
_cell.angle_gamma   90.00
#
_symmetry.space_group_name_H-M   'P 1'
#
loop_
_entity.id
_entity.type
_entity.pdbx_description
1 polymer ?
#
loop_
_entity_poly.entity_id
_entity_poly.type
_entity_poly.pdbx_seq_one_letter_code
_entity_poly.pdbx_strand_id
1 'polypeptide(L)'
;MDSNSGQSSGGHSALLLGDRVYHLQYSFEDQIFHIVRENWYDFRFQYGVIENRNIEFYEWKLSDRAKRILRQKWNELYLVQETHIQNQKRLEEEWEWKESVPTKEPLRLGIPGFGYFTKIEDLNSTYTELFAFTNDEYQKINASIETLKSQEKDLNSFPVKTNQPLPETKSAFQLVASIQTETSLYIQKERKSFVRKFLLKPVLLYEQAFVRLDPNEFGFSEEELVILQTYLKELKNELKTCLFVEDCQDWEEMTLLLRIIYLQKSIEEKSIVFPRKNFEGFSYIDYVNLPESVFATKLKEYSILLREKRKEFLLSYHPIHFYNWESFLSRYLSFIEGKSYSEGIEFNWVGQNPYGETQSLTIQKREEDSLLSAKQNWEVYTKNVQGLYSYHLVFQNCTNELFQYMNLMFPDGKIENQQFWDPLHSSWIHFNFVPSIAAVKLANSRYTGQVKVFPSYRNLKRNKIKSWSEKNLKERFVPTATIYKPNPLDHSFLFFTEESIWNRPILGLANVVWGIGYTGMGIVKSPMDRGKSFTKGTETIFYSLPELFFFNIRKGHFPLIAAEEIPEEYYETETE
;
A
#
# COMPACT_ATOMS: atom_id res chain seq x y z
N MET A 1 26.24 9.67 0.95
CA MET A 1 25.19 9.77 2.00
C MET A 1 24.11 10.65 1.45
N ASP A 2 22.89 10.13 1.36
CA ASP A 2 21.74 10.82 0.78
C ASP A 2 20.50 10.60 1.66
N SER A 3 20.56 11.15 2.89
CA SER A 3 19.45 11.15 3.84
C SER A 3 18.61 12.43 3.73
N ASN A 4 17.36 12.36 4.18
CA ASN A 4 16.51 13.54 4.40
C ASN A 4 16.03 13.56 5.87
N SER A 5 15.63 14.74 6.35
CA SER A 5 15.13 14.91 7.73
C SER A 5 13.95 13.98 8.01
N GLY A 6 13.89 13.38 9.20
CA GLY A 6 12.79 12.50 9.59
C GLY A 6 12.98 11.00 9.35
N GLN A 7 14.05 10.58 8.65
CA GLN A 7 14.28 9.16 8.32
C GLN A 7 15.72 8.68 8.62
N SER A 8 15.98 7.39 8.42
CA SER A 8 17.26 6.73 8.68
C SER A 8 18.44 7.50 8.07
N SER A 9 19.34 7.96 8.94
CA SER A 9 20.46 8.85 8.63
C SER A 9 21.48 8.26 7.64
N GLY A 10 21.45 6.94 7.39
CA GLY A 10 22.38 6.25 6.50
C GLY A 10 22.02 6.26 5.01
N GLY A 11 20.77 6.61 4.65
CA GLY A 11 20.22 6.43 3.31
C GLY A 11 19.31 5.19 3.20
N HIS A 12 18.84 4.89 1.99
CA HIS A 12 17.98 3.75 1.69
C HIS A 12 18.57 2.92 0.56
N SER A 13 18.40 1.60 0.64
CA SER A 13 18.90 0.65 -0.36
C SER A 13 17.72 -0.13 -0.93
N ALA A 14 17.73 -0.30 -2.25
CA ALA A 14 16.68 -0.98 -2.98
C ALA A 14 17.27 -1.75 -4.17
N LEU A 15 16.52 -2.73 -4.68
CA LEU A 15 16.88 -3.54 -5.84
C LEU A 15 15.85 -3.35 -6.96
N LEU A 16 16.27 -2.81 -8.09
CA LEU A 16 15.43 -2.71 -9.29
C LEU A 16 15.58 -3.98 -10.15
N LEU A 17 14.46 -4.67 -10.41
CA LEU A 17 14.39 -5.85 -11.27
C LEU A 17 13.30 -5.66 -12.33
N GLY A 18 13.69 -5.17 -13.51
CA GLY A 18 12.75 -4.81 -14.58
C GLY A 18 12.01 -3.54 -14.23
N ASP A 19 10.68 -3.61 -14.11
CA ASP A 19 9.79 -2.49 -13.80
C ASP A 19 9.52 -2.33 -12.29
N ARG A 20 10.10 -3.20 -11.45
CA ARG A 20 9.78 -3.30 -10.02
C ARG A 20 10.98 -3.06 -9.13
N VAL A 21 10.78 -2.23 -8.10
CA VAL A 21 11.75 -1.98 -7.04
C VAL A 21 11.35 -2.81 -5.82
N TYR A 22 12.30 -3.57 -5.30
CA TYR A 22 12.19 -4.28 -4.03
C TYR A 22 13.02 -3.54 -2.99
N HIS A 23 12.40 -3.15 -1.90
CA HIS A 23 13.09 -2.51 -0.78
C HIS A 23 12.47 -2.94 0.54
N LEU A 24 13.11 -2.58 1.65
CA LEU A 24 12.59 -2.93 2.98
C LEU A 24 12.27 -1.70 3.81
N GLN A 25 11.09 -1.69 4.41
CA GLN A 25 10.62 -0.59 5.24
C GLN A 25 10.01 -1.08 6.55
N TYR A 26 10.36 -0.40 7.64
CA TYR A 26 9.89 -0.76 8.97
C TYR A 26 8.57 -0.07 9.27
N SER A 27 7.61 -0.86 9.71
CA SER A 27 6.31 -0.40 10.19
C SER A 27 6.34 -0.32 11.71
N PHE A 28 6.00 0.85 12.24
CA PHE A 28 5.88 1.04 13.70
C PHE A 28 4.55 0.49 14.26
N GLU A 29 3.56 0.27 13.40
CA GLU A 29 2.22 -0.20 13.79
C GLU A 29 2.25 -1.69 14.15
N ASP A 30 2.79 -2.52 13.25
CA ASP A 30 2.86 -3.99 13.41
C ASP A 30 4.26 -4.48 13.82
N GLN A 31 5.26 -3.59 13.88
CA GLN A 31 6.66 -3.90 14.22
C GLN A 31 7.33 -4.89 13.26
N ILE A 32 6.90 -4.89 11.99
CA ILE A 32 7.44 -5.76 10.95
C ILE A 32 8.29 -4.94 9.97
N PHE A 33 9.40 -5.53 9.52
CA PHE A 33 10.22 -5.02 8.45
C PHE A 33 9.74 -5.58 7.11
N HIS A 34 8.85 -4.85 6.47
CA HIS A 34 8.14 -5.24 5.25
C HIS A 34 9.06 -5.19 4.03
N ILE A 35 8.97 -6.20 3.17
CA ILE A 35 9.49 -6.19 1.81
C ILE A 35 8.43 -5.50 0.95
N VAL A 36 8.76 -4.31 0.49
CA VAL A 36 7.90 -3.50 -0.37
C VAL A 36 8.25 -3.78 -1.81
N ARG A 37 7.23 -4.00 -2.64
CA ARG A 37 7.36 -4.17 -4.09
C ARG A 37 6.55 -3.11 -4.82
N GLU A 38 7.22 -2.11 -5.34
CA GLU A 38 6.58 -0.97 -6.01
C GLU A 38 7.04 -0.81 -7.46
N ASN A 39 6.39 0.08 -8.21
CA ASN A 39 6.81 0.43 -9.56
C ASN A 39 7.99 1.42 -9.52
N TRP A 40 8.94 1.29 -10.45
CA TRP A 40 10.10 2.19 -10.54
C TRP A 40 9.72 3.68 -10.59
N TYR A 41 8.70 4.05 -11.36
CA TYR A 41 8.27 5.44 -11.49
C TYR A 41 7.68 5.98 -10.18
N ASP A 42 6.88 5.18 -9.48
CA ASP A 42 6.34 5.52 -8.16
C ASP A 42 7.49 5.71 -7.14
N PHE A 43 8.45 4.77 -7.08
CA PHE A 43 9.64 4.88 -6.23
C PHE A 43 10.45 6.12 -6.54
N ARG A 44 10.78 6.33 -7.82
CA ARG A 44 11.62 7.45 -8.27
C ARG A 44 10.94 8.78 -8.02
N PHE A 45 9.62 8.85 -8.14
CA PHE A 45 8.86 10.06 -7.82
C PHE A 45 8.86 10.31 -6.32
N GLN A 46 8.53 9.31 -5.51
CA GLN A 46 8.54 9.43 -4.06
C GLN A 46 9.92 9.85 -3.53
N TYR A 47 10.98 9.10 -3.85
CA TYR A 47 12.30 9.35 -3.30
C TYR A 47 12.99 10.54 -3.97
N GLY A 48 12.90 10.66 -5.30
CA GLY A 48 13.57 11.70 -6.08
C GLY A 48 12.91 13.07 -6.00
N VAL A 49 11.57 13.11 -5.99
CA VAL A 49 10.79 14.36 -6.03
C VAL A 49 10.27 14.73 -4.66
N ILE A 50 9.47 13.87 -4.02
CA ILE A 50 8.81 14.20 -2.75
C ILE A 50 9.80 14.25 -1.60
N GLU A 51 10.65 13.22 -1.44
CA GLU A 51 11.68 13.17 -0.40
C GLU A 51 12.99 13.87 -0.82
N ASN A 52 13.06 14.41 -2.04
CA ASN A 52 14.20 15.19 -2.55
C ASN A 52 15.57 14.49 -2.34
N ARG A 53 15.64 13.18 -2.63
CA ARG A 53 16.87 12.39 -2.55
C ARG A 53 17.48 12.17 -3.92
N ASN A 54 18.80 12.14 -4.01
CA ASN A 54 19.42 11.62 -5.23
C ASN A 54 19.36 10.09 -5.16
N ILE A 55 19.18 9.46 -6.32
CA ILE A 55 19.21 8.00 -6.45
C ILE A 55 20.47 7.62 -7.20
N GLU A 56 21.38 6.94 -6.51
CA GLU A 56 22.56 6.33 -7.11
C GLU A 56 22.20 4.91 -7.57
N PHE A 57 22.32 4.68 -8.88
CA PHE A 57 21.93 3.45 -9.53
C PHE A 57 23.16 2.66 -9.98
N TYR A 58 23.31 1.45 -9.45
CA TYR A 58 24.45 0.57 -9.69
C TYR A 58 24.02 -0.61 -10.56
N GLU A 59 24.16 -0.48 -11.87
CA GLU A 59 23.66 -1.48 -12.81
C GLU A 59 24.62 -2.67 -12.94
N TRP A 60 24.11 -3.89 -12.75
CA TRP A 60 24.89 -5.11 -12.87
C TRP A 60 24.80 -5.73 -14.27
N LYS A 61 25.93 -6.26 -14.75
CA LYS A 61 26.02 -7.01 -16.01
C LYS A 61 25.41 -8.41 -15.86
N LEU A 62 24.10 -8.50 -16.06
CA LEU A 62 23.33 -9.75 -15.93
C LEU A 62 22.81 -10.24 -17.29
N SER A 63 22.81 -11.55 -17.49
CA SER A 63 22.07 -12.17 -18.60
C SER A 63 20.55 -12.08 -18.34
N ASP A 64 19.73 -12.09 -19.38
CA ASP A 64 18.26 -12.03 -19.21
C ASP A 64 17.71 -13.20 -18.39
N ARG A 65 18.35 -14.37 -18.48
CA ARG A 65 18.03 -15.52 -17.63
C ARG A 65 18.32 -15.25 -16.17
N ALA A 66 19.50 -14.68 -15.85
CA ALA A 66 19.84 -14.28 -14.48
C ALA A 66 18.87 -13.23 -13.92
N LYS A 67 18.50 -12.22 -14.73
CA LYS A 67 17.49 -11.21 -14.35
C LYS A 67 16.15 -11.86 -14.00
N ARG A 68 15.67 -12.82 -14.79
CA ARG A 68 14.42 -13.56 -14.50
C ARG A 68 14.50 -14.39 -13.23
N ILE A 69 15.61 -15.11 -13.00
CA ILE A 69 15.80 -15.93 -11.80
C ILE A 69 15.84 -15.04 -10.54
N LEU A 70 16.54 -13.90 -10.59
CA LEU A 70 16.54 -12.92 -9.50
C LEU A 70 15.14 -12.43 -9.20
N ARG A 71 14.40 -11.99 -10.22
CA ARG A 71 13.02 -11.52 -10.07
C ARG A 71 12.11 -12.59 -9.47
N GLN A 72 12.25 -13.84 -9.92
CA GLN A 72 11.49 -14.96 -9.38
C GLN A 72 11.78 -15.16 -7.89
N LYS A 73 13.07 -15.20 -7.49
CA LYS A 73 13.46 -15.41 -6.09
C LYS A 73 12.98 -14.30 -5.15
N TRP A 74 13.04 -13.05 -5.61
CA TRP A 74 12.50 -11.90 -4.85
C TRP A 74 10.97 -11.91 -4.76
N ASN A 75 10.28 -12.35 -5.81
CA ASN A 75 8.83 -12.58 -5.75
C ASN A 75 8.46 -13.71 -4.78
N GLU A 76 9.20 -14.83 -4.79
CA GLU A 76 8.99 -15.93 -3.85
C GLU A 76 9.15 -15.44 -2.40
N LEU A 77 10.23 -14.70 -2.12
CA LEU A 77 10.48 -14.11 -0.80
C LEU A 77 9.35 -13.16 -0.35
N TYR A 78 8.93 -12.26 -1.24
CA TYR A 78 7.80 -11.35 -0.99
C TYR A 78 6.52 -12.12 -0.66
N LEU A 79 6.16 -13.13 -1.47
CA LEU A 79 4.96 -13.94 -1.25
C LEU A 79 4.98 -14.72 0.07
N VAL A 80 6.14 -15.21 0.50
CA VAL A 80 6.29 -15.89 1.80
C VAL A 80 5.99 -14.92 2.95
N GLN A 81 6.58 -13.71 2.91
CA GLN A 81 6.32 -12.71 3.94
C GLN A 81 4.85 -12.26 3.96
N GLU A 82 4.26 -11.98 2.80
CA GLU A 82 2.84 -11.64 2.69
C GLU A 82 1.95 -12.74 3.27
N THR A 83 2.31 -14.02 3.06
CA THR A 83 1.56 -15.14 3.63
C THR A 83 1.65 -15.16 5.17
N HIS A 84 2.83 -14.87 5.74
CA HIS A 84 2.96 -14.71 7.19
C HIS A 84 2.09 -13.58 7.72
N ILE A 85 2.13 -12.40 7.09
CA ILE A 85 1.34 -11.23 7.51
C ILE A 85 -0.17 -11.52 7.40
N GLN A 86 -0.62 -12.13 6.31
CA GLN A 86 -2.01 -12.53 6.15
C GLN A 86 -2.46 -13.57 7.19
N ASN A 87 -1.60 -14.53 7.53
CA ASN A 87 -1.90 -15.49 8.59
C ASN A 87 -2.01 -14.84 9.96
N GLN A 88 -1.13 -13.88 10.27
CA GLN A 88 -1.22 -13.07 11.48
C GLN A 88 -2.56 -12.34 11.55
N LYS A 89 -2.96 -11.67 10.47
CA LYS A 89 -4.24 -10.95 10.38
C LYS A 89 -5.45 -11.88 10.54
N ARG A 90 -5.44 -13.08 9.93
CA ARG A 90 -6.54 -14.06 10.10
C ARG A 90 -6.67 -14.55 11.55
N LEU A 91 -5.55 -14.70 12.27
CA LEU A 91 -5.56 -15.07 13.68
C LEU A 91 -6.03 -13.91 14.58
N GLU A 92 -5.67 -12.68 14.22
CA GLU A 92 -6.17 -11.46 14.86
C GLU A 92 -7.69 -11.35 14.70
N GLU A 93 -8.20 -11.44 13.47
CA GLU A 93 -9.64 -11.41 13.15
C GLU A 93 -10.40 -12.51 13.90
N GLU A 94 -9.84 -13.72 14.00
CA GLU A 94 -10.41 -14.84 14.76
C GLU A 94 -10.50 -14.52 16.27
N TRP A 95 -9.46 -13.91 16.84
CA TRP A 95 -9.45 -13.50 18.23
C TRP A 95 -10.44 -12.35 18.50
N GLU A 96 -10.41 -11.29 17.69
CA GLU A 96 -11.34 -10.15 17.79
C GLU A 96 -12.80 -10.61 17.63
N TRP A 97 -13.05 -11.57 16.73
CA TRP A 97 -14.36 -12.19 16.57
C TRP A 97 -14.82 -12.90 17.83
N LYS A 98 -13.97 -13.76 18.41
CA LYS A 98 -14.29 -14.46 19.65
C LYS A 98 -14.41 -13.51 20.86
N GLU A 99 -13.68 -12.40 20.87
CA GLU A 99 -13.72 -11.39 21.92
C GLU A 99 -14.96 -10.49 21.88
N SER A 100 -15.50 -10.19 20.69
CA SER A 100 -16.61 -9.23 20.49
C SER A 100 -18.02 -9.84 20.65
N VAL A 101 -18.16 -11.15 20.46
CA VAL A 101 -19.40 -11.93 20.63
C VAL A 101 -20.07 -11.93 22.04
N PRO A 102 -19.39 -11.70 23.19
CA PRO A 102 -20.04 -11.68 24.51
C PRO A 102 -20.79 -10.39 24.85
N THR A 103 -20.64 -9.33 24.07
CA THR A 103 -21.53 -8.16 24.23
C THR A 103 -22.88 -8.51 23.59
N LYS A 104 -24.01 -8.10 24.17
CA LYS A 104 -25.40 -8.48 23.78
C LYS A 104 -25.80 -8.14 22.33
N GLU A 105 -24.85 -7.76 21.49
CA GLU A 105 -25.00 -7.49 20.07
C GLU A 105 -23.95 -8.29 19.29
N PRO A 106 -24.19 -9.57 18.97
CA PRO A 106 -23.35 -10.35 18.04
C PRO A 106 -23.24 -9.73 16.63
N LEU A 107 -23.89 -8.59 16.41
CA LEU A 107 -24.03 -7.85 15.15
C LEU A 107 -22.93 -6.78 14.92
N ARG A 108 -21.91 -6.67 15.78
CA ARG A 108 -20.91 -5.59 15.67
C ARG A 108 -19.78 -5.83 14.68
N LEU A 109 -19.44 -7.07 14.34
CA LEU A 109 -18.40 -7.32 13.36
C LEU A 109 -19.00 -7.37 11.97
N GLY A 110 -18.79 -6.30 11.22
CA GLY A 110 -19.20 -6.27 9.82
C GLY A 110 -18.32 -7.19 8.98
N ILE A 111 -18.89 -7.67 7.90
CA ILE A 111 -18.23 -8.48 6.89
C ILE A 111 -17.76 -7.55 5.77
N PRO A 112 -16.49 -7.60 5.34
CA PRO A 112 -16.02 -6.77 4.23
C PRO A 112 -16.77 -7.15 2.95
N GLY A 113 -17.24 -6.13 2.22
CA GLY A 113 -18.05 -6.28 1.01
C GLY A 113 -19.56 -6.11 1.25
N PHE A 114 -20.03 -6.15 2.50
CA PHE A 114 -21.46 -5.93 2.80
C PHE A 114 -21.82 -4.46 3.00
N GLY A 115 -20.84 -3.58 3.19
CA GLY A 115 -21.06 -2.15 3.39
C GLY A 115 -21.66 -1.39 2.20
N TYR A 116 -21.72 -2.02 1.03
CA TYR A 116 -22.36 -1.47 -0.18
C TYR A 116 -23.87 -1.69 -0.23
N PHE A 117 -24.44 -2.44 0.71
CA PHE A 117 -25.82 -2.91 0.67
C PHE A 117 -26.57 -2.52 1.95
N THR A 118 -27.86 -2.27 1.81
CA THR A 118 -28.76 -2.05 2.96
C THR A 118 -29.51 -3.33 3.31
N LYS A 119 -30.28 -3.32 4.40
CA LYS A 119 -31.19 -4.42 4.77
C LYS A 119 -32.57 -4.33 4.11
N ILE A 120 -32.80 -3.33 3.27
CA ILE A 120 -34.11 -3.05 2.69
C ILE A 120 -34.18 -3.74 1.34
N GLU A 121 -35.19 -4.59 1.15
CA GLU A 121 -35.45 -5.26 -0.12
C GLU A 121 -35.76 -4.23 -1.23
N ASP A 122 -35.21 -4.47 -2.42
CA ASP A 122 -35.47 -3.66 -3.60
C ASP A 122 -36.50 -4.37 -4.50
N LEU A 123 -37.78 -4.01 -4.31
CA LEU A 123 -38.89 -4.62 -5.04
C LEU A 123 -38.93 -4.24 -6.53
N ASN A 124 -38.26 -3.16 -6.93
CA ASN A 124 -38.24 -2.65 -8.31
C ASN A 124 -36.88 -2.85 -8.97
N SER A 125 -36.10 -3.80 -8.46
CA SER A 125 -34.72 -3.98 -8.88
C SER A 125 -34.60 -4.47 -10.31
N THR A 126 -33.77 -3.79 -11.11
CA THR A 126 -33.42 -4.23 -12.46
C THR A 126 -32.44 -5.41 -12.46
N TYR A 127 -31.80 -5.70 -11.31
CA TYR A 127 -30.80 -6.77 -11.22
C TYR A 127 -31.38 -8.17 -11.46
N THR A 128 -32.60 -8.47 -10.99
CA THR A 128 -33.21 -9.78 -11.23
C THR A 128 -33.42 -10.05 -12.72
N GLU A 129 -33.86 -9.03 -13.46
CA GLU A 129 -34.03 -9.10 -14.92
C GLU A 129 -32.69 -9.14 -15.66
N LEU A 130 -31.68 -8.42 -15.15
CA LEU A 130 -30.33 -8.39 -15.74
C LEU A 130 -29.73 -9.79 -15.84
N PHE A 131 -29.92 -10.63 -14.81
CA PHE A 131 -29.40 -12.00 -14.78
C PHE A 131 -30.25 -13.00 -15.55
N ALA A 132 -31.59 -12.86 -15.56
CA ALA A 132 -32.52 -13.72 -16.29
C ALA A 132 -32.17 -15.22 -16.18
N PHE A 133 -32.19 -15.76 -14.96
CA PHE A 133 -31.91 -17.17 -14.74
C PHE A 133 -33.03 -18.06 -15.30
N THR A 134 -32.65 -19.22 -15.82
CA THR A 134 -33.58 -20.30 -16.17
C THR A 134 -34.14 -20.96 -14.91
N ASN A 135 -35.28 -21.65 -15.01
CA ASN A 135 -35.85 -22.38 -13.87
C ASN A 135 -34.88 -23.40 -13.25
N ASP A 136 -34.04 -24.05 -14.06
CA ASP A 136 -33.00 -24.97 -13.60
C ASP A 136 -31.90 -24.24 -12.81
N GLU A 137 -31.41 -23.10 -13.31
CA GLU A 137 -30.46 -22.25 -12.59
C GLU A 137 -31.04 -21.73 -11.27
N TYR A 138 -32.31 -21.30 -11.26
CA TYR A 138 -33.02 -20.89 -10.04
C TYR A 138 -33.06 -22.01 -9.00
N GLN A 139 -33.34 -23.25 -9.41
CA GLN A 139 -33.34 -24.40 -8.51
C GLN A 139 -31.95 -24.69 -7.95
N LYS A 140 -30.90 -24.63 -8.80
CA LYS A 140 -29.51 -24.81 -8.38
C LYS A 140 -29.05 -23.74 -7.38
N ILE A 141 -29.39 -22.48 -7.62
CA ILE A 141 -29.05 -21.38 -6.71
C ILE A 141 -29.74 -21.59 -5.35
N ASN A 142 -31.04 -21.91 -5.33
CA ASN A 142 -31.77 -22.19 -4.09
C ASN A 142 -31.21 -23.41 -3.35
N ALA A 143 -30.89 -24.49 -4.06
CA ALA A 143 -30.26 -25.67 -3.45
C ALA A 143 -28.88 -25.35 -2.85
N SER A 144 -28.10 -24.51 -3.53
CA SER A 144 -26.81 -24.01 -3.02
C SER A 144 -26.98 -23.17 -1.75
N ILE A 145 -27.98 -22.28 -1.69
CA ILE A 145 -28.31 -21.49 -0.50
C ILE A 145 -28.66 -22.42 0.68
N GLU A 146 -29.52 -23.43 0.46
CA GLU A 146 -29.91 -24.37 1.51
C GLU A 146 -28.74 -25.23 1.99
N THR A 147 -27.85 -25.64 1.07
CA THR A 147 -26.61 -26.37 1.41
C THR A 147 -25.67 -25.53 2.26
N LEU A 148 -25.48 -24.24 1.92
CA LEU A 148 -24.67 -23.32 2.71
C LEU A 148 -25.26 -23.08 4.10
N LYS A 149 -26.59 -22.92 4.21
CA LYS A 149 -27.29 -22.80 5.50
C LYS A 149 -27.18 -24.06 6.36
N SER A 150 -27.29 -25.26 5.79
CA SER A 150 -27.16 -26.50 6.56
C SER A 150 -25.74 -26.67 7.10
N GLN A 151 -24.73 -26.36 6.27
CA GLN A 151 -23.32 -26.39 6.68
C GLN A 151 -22.96 -25.32 7.72
N GLU A 152 -23.72 -24.23 7.83
CA GLU A 152 -23.56 -23.22 8.88
C GLU A 152 -24.08 -23.73 10.23
N LYS A 153 -25.23 -24.43 10.24
CA LYS A 153 -25.74 -25.11 11.43
C LYS A 153 -24.77 -26.18 11.95
N ASP A 154 -24.07 -26.86 11.05
CA ASP A 154 -23.06 -27.86 11.41
C ASP A 154 -21.81 -27.24 12.06
N LEU A 155 -21.34 -26.08 11.59
CA LEU A 155 -20.24 -25.32 12.23
C LEU A 155 -20.60 -24.88 13.66
N ASN A 156 -21.86 -24.54 13.90
CA ASN A 156 -22.36 -24.22 15.24
C ASN A 156 -22.54 -25.46 16.15
N SER A 157 -22.37 -26.68 15.62
CA SER A 157 -22.61 -27.94 16.32
C SER A 157 -21.36 -28.76 16.61
N PHE A 158 -20.23 -28.43 15.95
CA PHE A 158 -18.93 -29.04 16.22
C PHE A 158 -17.95 -27.95 16.66
N PRO A 159 -17.36 -28.04 17.87
CA PRO A 159 -16.13 -27.31 18.13
C PRO A 159 -15.10 -27.86 17.14
N VAL A 160 -14.82 -27.11 16.06
CA VAL A 160 -13.72 -27.47 15.19
C VAL A 160 -12.50 -27.29 16.07
N LYS A 161 -11.98 -28.40 16.59
CA LYS A 161 -10.68 -28.41 17.25
C LYS A 161 -9.66 -27.98 16.20
N THR A 162 -9.42 -26.67 16.09
CA THR A 162 -8.29 -26.09 15.38
C THR A 162 -7.02 -26.36 16.19
N ASN A 163 -6.73 -27.63 16.46
CA ASN A 163 -5.41 -28.09 16.88
C ASN A 163 -4.53 -28.33 15.63
N GLN A 164 -4.77 -27.59 14.54
CA GLN A 164 -3.77 -27.53 13.48
C GLN A 164 -2.59 -26.75 14.04
N PRO A 165 -1.37 -27.30 13.99
CA PRO A 165 -0.20 -26.58 14.46
C PRO A 165 -0.06 -25.29 13.66
N LEU A 166 0.27 -24.20 14.36
CA LEU A 166 0.57 -22.94 13.69
C LEU A 166 1.66 -23.17 12.63
N PRO A 167 1.53 -22.57 11.44
CA PRO A 167 2.54 -22.69 10.41
C PRO A 167 3.91 -22.23 10.90
N GLU A 168 4.98 -22.83 10.39
CA GLU A 168 6.34 -22.49 10.82
C GLU A 168 6.73 -21.07 10.39
N THR A 169 7.29 -20.30 11.32
CA THR A 169 7.76 -18.92 11.11
C THR A 169 9.27 -18.81 11.36
N LYS A 170 10.03 -19.86 11.00
CA LYS A 170 11.48 -19.95 11.27
C LYS A 170 12.34 -19.44 10.11
N SER A 171 11.75 -19.28 8.92
CA SER A 171 12.47 -18.95 7.69
C SER A 171 11.64 -18.05 6.81
N ALA A 172 12.28 -17.07 6.19
CA ALA A 172 11.67 -16.21 5.18
C ALA A 172 11.58 -16.88 3.79
N PHE A 173 12.15 -18.07 3.61
CA PHE A 173 12.23 -18.75 2.30
C PHE A 173 11.33 -19.98 2.16
N GLN A 174 10.81 -20.48 3.29
CA GLN A 174 9.96 -21.66 3.28
C GLN A 174 8.54 -21.24 2.93
N LEU A 175 7.94 -21.90 1.94
CA LEU A 175 6.52 -21.70 1.66
C LEU A 175 5.71 -22.11 2.89
N VAL A 176 4.77 -21.25 3.26
CA VAL A 176 3.94 -21.43 4.45
C VAL A 176 2.49 -21.57 4.00
N ALA A 177 1.75 -22.49 4.62
CA ALA A 177 0.35 -22.67 4.33
C ALA A 177 -0.47 -21.49 4.87
N SER A 178 -1.51 -21.08 4.13
CA SER A 178 -2.50 -20.14 4.65
C SER A 178 -3.32 -20.82 5.75
N ILE A 179 -3.51 -20.11 6.87
CA ILE A 179 -4.37 -20.56 7.97
C ILE A 179 -5.82 -20.33 7.58
N GLN A 180 -6.64 -21.35 7.79
CA GLN A 180 -8.09 -21.23 7.70
C GLN A 180 -8.68 -21.29 9.11
N THR A 181 -9.32 -20.21 9.53
CA THR A 181 -9.97 -20.06 10.85
C THR A 181 -11.48 -20.27 10.77
N GLU A 182 -12.14 -20.51 11.90
CA GLU A 182 -13.61 -20.62 11.97
C GLU A 182 -14.27 -19.34 11.43
N THR A 183 -13.73 -18.16 11.79
CA THR A 183 -14.19 -16.85 11.32
C THR A 183 -14.04 -16.71 9.81
N SER A 184 -12.89 -17.11 9.24
CA SER A 184 -12.67 -17.03 7.79
C SER A 184 -13.64 -17.93 7.00
N LEU A 185 -13.91 -19.13 7.51
CA LEU A 185 -14.89 -20.07 6.93
C LEU A 185 -16.31 -19.52 7.00
N TYR A 186 -16.67 -18.90 8.12
CA TYR A 186 -17.95 -18.24 8.29
C TYR A 186 -18.13 -17.09 7.28
N ILE A 187 -17.16 -16.18 7.19
CA ILE A 187 -17.17 -15.06 6.23
C ILE A 187 -17.30 -15.56 4.79
N GLN A 188 -16.55 -16.60 4.42
CA GLN A 188 -16.60 -17.21 3.10
C GLN A 188 -18.01 -17.71 2.77
N LYS A 189 -18.65 -18.44 3.70
CA LYS A 189 -20.02 -18.95 3.54
C LYS A 189 -21.05 -17.84 3.45
N GLU A 190 -20.93 -16.83 4.31
CA GLU A 190 -21.84 -15.68 4.35
C GLU A 190 -21.81 -14.89 3.05
N ARG A 191 -20.62 -14.61 2.50
CA ARG A 191 -20.47 -13.94 1.21
C ARG A 191 -21.07 -14.75 0.05
N LYS A 192 -20.77 -16.05 -0.02
CA LYS A 192 -21.36 -16.94 -1.03
C LYS A 192 -22.90 -16.98 -0.92
N SER A 193 -23.42 -17.12 0.29
CA SER A 193 -24.86 -17.12 0.58
C SER A 193 -25.49 -15.78 0.17
N PHE A 194 -24.83 -14.67 0.49
CA PHE A 194 -25.27 -13.32 0.16
C PHE A 194 -25.39 -13.09 -1.34
N VAL A 195 -24.35 -13.40 -2.13
CA VAL A 195 -24.39 -13.19 -3.60
C VAL A 195 -25.58 -13.92 -4.21
N ARG A 196 -25.76 -15.20 -3.84
CA ARG A 196 -26.89 -16.03 -4.32
C ARG A 196 -28.24 -15.42 -3.93
N LYS A 197 -28.40 -14.98 -2.67
CA LYS A 197 -29.64 -14.33 -2.20
C LYS A 197 -29.89 -13.01 -2.93
N PHE A 198 -28.87 -12.17 -3.11
CA PHE A 198 -28.98 -10.90 -3.83
C PHE A 198 -29.46 -11.08 -5.27
N LEU A 199 -28.93 -12.09 -5.96
CA LEU A 199 -29.32 -12.39 -7.34
C LEU A 199 -30.78 -12.85 -7.48
N LEU A 200 -31.34 -13.46 -6.44
CA LEU A 200 -32.74 -13.88 -6.40
C LEU A 200 -33.68 -12.78 -5.91
N LYS A 201 -33.24 -12.04 -4.90
CA LYS A 201 -34.04 -11.11 -4.10
C LYS A 201 -33.19 -9.90 -3.72
N PRO A 202 -32.95 -8.95 -4.64
CA PRO A 202 -32.04 -7.83 -4.41
C PRO A 202 -32.43 -6.95 -3.22
N VAL A 203 -31.44 -6.26 -2.66
CA VAL A 203 -31.61 -5.22 -1.64
C VAL A 203 -31.14 -3.88 -2.18
N LEU A 204 -31.66 -2.79 -1.62
CA LEU A 204 -31.22 -1.44 -1.96
C LEU A 204 -29.73 -1.28 -1.65
N LEU A 205 -29.04 -0.56 -2.51
CA LEU A 205 -27.64 -0.21 -2.35
C LEU A 205 -27.48 0.92 -1.34
N TYR A 206 -26.38 0.91 -0.61
CA TYR A 206 -26.02 2.02 0.26
C TYR A 206 -25.33 3.11 -0.56
N GLU A 207 -26.11 4.10 -1.01
CA GLU A 207 -25.67 5.09 -2.01
C GLU A 207 -24.41 5.88 -1.63
N GLN A 208 -24.12 6.03 -0.34
CA GLN A 208 -22.92 6.71 0.14
C GLN A 208 -21.64 5.90 -0.09
N ALA A 209 -21.74 4.57 -0.27
CA ALA A 209 -20.62 3.70 -0.58
C ALA A 209 -20.19 3.77 -2.07
N PHE A 210 -20.82 4.63 -2.88
CA PHE A 210 -20.45 4.85 -4.27
C PHE A 210 -20.03 6.30 -4.51
N VAL A 211 -18.95 6.49 -5.26
CA VAL A 211 -18.50 7.80 -5.73
C VAL A 211 -19.02 8.03 -7.13
N ARG A 212 -19.48 9.27 -7.36
CA ARG A 212 -20.02 9.74 -8.63
C ARG A 212 -19.19 10.90 -9.13
N LEU A 213 -18.74 10.81 -10.37
CA LEU A 213 -18.07 11.92 -11.03
C LEU A 213 -19.07 12.79 -11.78
N ASP A 214 -18.77 14.08 -11.90
CA ASP A 214 -19.63 15.05 -12.59
C ASP A 214 -19.84 14.62 -14.06
N PRO A 215 -21.08 14.34 -14.48
CA PRO A 215 -21.37 13.97 -15.87
C PRO A 215 -20.95 15.03 -16.89
N ASN A 216 -20.87 16.31 -16.51
CA ASN A 216 -20.46 17.38 -17.41
C ASN A 216 -18.97 17.30 -17.77
N GLU A 217 -18.15 16.76 -16.88
CA GLU A 217 -16.71 16.63 -17.09
C GLU A 217 -16.32 15.21 -17.53
N PHE A 218 -17.01 14.20 -17.01
CA PHE A 218 -16.65 12.78 -17.13
C PHE A 218 -17.75 11.90 -17.73
N GLY A 219 -18.74 12.49 -18.40
CA GLY A 219 -19.83 11.76 -19.05
C GLY A 219 -19.34 10.77 -20.12
N PHE A 220 -20.09 9.69 -20.32
CA PHE A 220 -19.84 8.71 -21.37
C PHE A 220 -20.48 9.14 -22.70
N SER A 221 -19.77 8.96 -23.80
CA SER A 221 -20.35 9.04 -25.14
C SER A 221 -21.20 7.80 -25.42
N GLU A 222 -22.10 7.88 -26.39
CA GLU A 222 -22.97 6.77 -26.77
C GLU A 222 -22.16 5.54 -27.26
N GLU A 223 -21.02 5.75 -27.93
CA GLU A 223 -20.12 4.66 -28.33
C GLU A 223 -19.52 3.94 -27.12
N GLU A 224 -19.10 4.69 -26.10
CA GLU A 224 -18.52 4.11 -24.89
C GLU A 224 -19.59 3.39 -24.06
N LEU A 225 -20.82 3.90 -24.02
CA LEU A 225 -21.93 3.21 -23.37
C LEU A 225 -22.19 1.83 -23.99
N VAL A 226 -22.08 1.68 -25.32
CA VAL A 226 -22.18 0.37 -25.99
C VAL A 226 -21.04 -0.57 -25.58
N ILE A 227 -19.82 -0.05 -25.42
CA ILE A 227 -18.67 -0.84 -24.93
C ILE A 227 -18.93 -1.30 -23.48
N LEU A 228 -19.36 -0.41 -22.59
CA LEU A 228 -19.66 -0.74 -21.21
C LEU A 228 -20.80 -1.76 -21.08
N GLN A 229 -21.84 -1.67 -21.93
CA GLN A 229 -22.90 -2.68 -22.01
C GLN A 229 -22.35 -4.06 -22.43
N THR A 230 -21.37 -4.09 -23.32
CA THR A 230 -20.68 -5.33 -23.71
C THR A 230 -19.90 -5.90 -22.52
N TYR A 231 -19.15 -5.06 -21.80
CA TYR A 231 -18.41 -5.48 -20.60
C TYR A 231 -19.34 -6.00 -19.49
N LEU A 232 -20.49 -5.36 -19.31
CA LEU A 232 -21.52 -5.78 -18.35
C LEU A 232 -22.06 -7.19 -18.69
N LYS A 233 -22.26 -7.47 -19.98
CA LYS A 233 -22.68 -8.79 -20.45
C LYS A 233 -21.62 -9.86 -20.16
N GLU A 234 -20.35 -9.56 -20.39
CA GLU A 234 -19.25 -10.50 -20.10
C GLU A 234 -19.12 -10.76 -18.59
N LEU A 235 -19.10 -9.71 -17.76
CA LEU A 235 -19.07 -9.86 -16.29
C LEU A 235 -20.23 -10.70 -15.77
N LYS A 236 -21.43 -10.54 -16.34
CA LYS A 236 -22.58 -11.37 -16.02
C LYS A 236 -22.32 -12.84 -16.32
N ASN A 237 -21.77 -13.15 -17.50
CA ASN A 237 -21.45 -14.53 -17.88
C ASN A 237 -20.37 -15.13 -16.97
N GLU A 238 -19.36 -14.34 -16.60
CA GLU A 238 -18.32 -14.75 -15.64
C GLU A 238 -18.93 -15.05 -14.26
N LEU A 239 -19.79 -14.18 -13.72
CA LEU A 239 -20.44 -14.42 -12.44
C LEU A 239 -21.34 -15.66 -12.49
N LYS A 240 -22.12 -15.83 -13.56
CA LYS A 240 -22.93 -17.04 -13.76
C LYS A 240 -22.08 -18.31 -13.74
N THR A 241 -20.94 -18.29 -14.44
CA THR A 241 -20.01 -19.43 -14.47
C THR A 241 -19.45 -19.71 -13.09
N CYS A 242 -18.97 -18.66 -12.41
CA CYS A 242 -18.41 -18.72 -11.06
C CYS A 242 -19.39 -19.32 -10.03
N LEU A 243 -20.68 -18.98 -10.09
CA LEU A 243 -21.71 -19.50 -9.17
C LEU A 243 -21.87 -21.03 -9.20
N PHE A 244 -21.55 -21.67 -10.32
CA PHE A 244 -21.76 -23.10 -10.56
C PHE A 244 -20.47 -23.92 -10.64
N VAL A 245 -19.30 -23.28 -10.46
CA VAL A 245 -17.99 -23.95 -10.38
C VAL A 245 -17.58 -24.05 -8.90
N GLU A 246 -17.16 -25.24 -8.46
CA GLU A 246 -16.79 -25.47 -7.05
C GLU A 246 -15.58 -24.65 -6.61
N ASP A 247 -14.63 -24.41 -7.51
CA ASP A 247 -13.36 -23.74 -7.22
C ASP A 247 -13.48 -22.20 -7.09
N CYS A 248 -14.63 -21.61 -7.46
CA CYS A 248 -14.77 -20.16 -7.40
C CYS A 248 -14.78 -19.67 -5.94
N GLN A 249 -13.96 -18.68 -5.64
CA GLN A 249 -13.80 -18.15 -4.28
C GLN A 249 -14.89 -17.13 -3.96
N ASP A 250 -15.17 -16.92 -2.67
CA ASP A 250 -16.20 -15.97 -2.22
C ASP A 250 -15.86 -14.52 -2.62
N TRP A 251 -14.58 -14.14 -2.56
CA TRP A 251 -14.12 -12.81 -2.94
C TRP A 251 -14.22 -12.58 -4.45
N GLU A 252 -14.10 -13.62 -5.27
CA GLU A 252 -14.28 -13.55 -6.73
C GLU A 252 -15.75 -13.27 -7.06
N GLU A 253 -16.68 -14.02 -6.47
CA GLU A 253 -18.13 -13.78 -6.61
C GLU A 253 -18.51 -12.35 -6.20
N MET A 254 -18.02 -11.89 -5.05
CA MET A 254 -18.29 -10.54 -4.54
C MET A 254 -17.70 -9.46 -5.46
N THR A 255 -16.48 -9.66 -5.97
CA THR A 255 -15.81 -8.71 -6.87
C THR A 255 -16.55 -8.59 -8.19
N LEU A 256 -16.96 -9.72 -8.79
CA LEU A 256 -17.76 -9.74 -10.01
C LEU A 256 -19.12 -9.07 -9.80
N LEU A 257 -19.80 -9.36 -8.69
CA LEU A 257 -21.08 -8.72 -8.37
C LEU A 257 -20.94 -7.20 -8.26
N LEU A 258 -19.94 -6.70 -7.52
CA LEU A 258 -19.73 -5.26 -7.36
C LEU A 258 -19.32 -4.58 -8.67
N ARG A 259 -18.53 -5.25 -9.52
CA ARG A 259 -18.24 -4.80 -10.89
C ARG A 259 -19.49 -4.62 -11.73
N ILE A 260 -20.38 -5.61 -11.71
CA ILE A 260 -21.68 -5.54 -12.41
C ILE A 260 -22.48 -4.34 -11.89
N ILE A 261 -22.58 -4.17 -10.57
CA ILE A 261 -23.34 -3.09 -9.94
C ILE A 261 -22.79 -1.72 -10.36
N TYR A 262 -21.51 -1.42 -10.15
CA TYR A 262 -21.01 -0.07 -10.44
C TYR A 262 -20.98 0.24 -11.93
N LEU A 263 -20.79 -0.78 -12.78
CA LEU A 263 -20.84 -0.62 -14.23
C LEU A 263 -22.27 -0.35 -14.72
N GLN A 264 -23.26 -1.07 -14.19
CA GLN A 264 -24.68 -0.80 -14.45
C GLN A 264 -25.03 0.64 -14.03
N LYS A 265 -24.64 1.06 -12.83
CA LYS A 265 -24.87 2.44 -12.37
C LYS A 265 -24.19 3.47 -13.25
N SER A 266 -22.97 3.18 -13.71
CA SER A 266 -22.25 4.07 -14.63
C SER A 266 -22.97 4.24 -15.97
N ILE A 267 -23.58 3.16 -16.48
CA ILE A 267 -24.37 3.18 -17.72
C ILE A 267 -25.66 3.99 -17.51
N GLU A 268 -26.39 3.75 -16.41
CA GLU A 268 -27.65 4.44 -16.09
C GLU A 268 -27.46 5.94 -15.86
N GLU A 269 -26.42 6.31 -15.10
CA GLU A 269 -26.11 7.71 -14.76
C GLU A 269 -25.32 8.43 -15.89
N LYS A 270 -24.95 7.70 -16.96
CA LYS A 270 -24.11 8.17 -18.08
C LYS A 270 -22.80 8.86 -17.63
N SER A 271 -22.26 8.47 -16.48
CA SER A 271 -21.05 9.02 -15.88
C SER A 271 -20.33 7.93 -15.09
N ILE A 272 -19.07 8.17 -14.72
CA ILE A 272 -18.28 7.21 -13.96
C ILE A 272 -18.82 7.12 -12.52
N VAL A 273 -19.29 5.93 -12.17
CA VAL A 273 -19.67 5.53 -10.80
C VAL A 273 -18.79 4.37 -10.37
N PHE A 274 -18.21 4.46 -9.18
CA PHE A 274 -17.35 3.39 -8.67
C PHE A 274 -17.50 3.23 -7.15
N PRO A 275 -17.29 2.02 -6.61
CA PRO A 275 -17.41 1.76 -5.18
C PRO A 275 -16.28 2.45 -4.42
N ARG A 276 -16.61 3.06 -3.28
CA ARG A 276 -15.60 3.54 -2.34
C ARG A 276 -14.90 2.37 -1.68
N LYS A 277 -13.61 2.49 -1.39
CA LYS A 277 -12.86 1.49 -0.61
C LYS A 277 -12.55 2.00 0.79
N ASN A 278 -12.44 1.08 1.74
CA ASN A 278 -11.82 1.38 3.03
C ASN A 278 -10.31 1.29 2.85
N PHE A 279 -9.59 2.39 3.09
CA PHE A 279 -8.13 2.40 3.10
C PHE A 279 -7.58 1.95 4.46
N GLU A 280 -8.09 0.81 4.94
CA GLU A 280 -7.56 0.11 6.11
C GLU A 280 -6.42 -0.77 5.64
N GLY A 281 -5.20 -0.34 5.90
CA GLY A 281 -3.99 -1.03 5.48
C GLY A 281 -2.76 -0.20 5.79
N PHE A 282 -1.61 -0.84 5.73
CA PHE A 282 -0.35 -0.19 6.00
C PHE A 282 -0.05 0.86 4.91
N SER A 283 0.27 2.10 5.32
CA SER A 283 0.75 3.16 4.42
C SER A 283 2.09 3.70 4.91
N TYR A 284 3.03 3.83 3.99
CA TYR A 284 4.39 4.31 4.27
C TYR A 284 4.49 5.83 4.41
N ILE A 285 3.49 6.57 3.91
CA ILE A 285 3.46 8.04 3.94
C ILE A 285 2.19 8.49 4.63
N ASP A 286 2.35 9.37 5.61
CA ASP A 286 1.24 10.09 6.22
C ASP A 286 0.61 11.03 5.19
N TYR A 287 -0.71 10.98 5.06
CA TYR A 287 -1.40 11.94 4.22
C TYR A 287 -1.20 13.37 4.76
N VAL A 288 -0.79 14.26 3.87
CA VAL A 288 -0.60 15.68 4.18
C VAL A 288 -1.77 16.46 3.62
N ASN A 289 -2.42 17.24 4.48
CA ASN A 289 -3.41 18.21 4.03
C ASN A 289 -2.79 19.20 3.05
N LEU A 290 -3.25 19.17 1.80
CA LEU A 290 -2.79 20.03 0.74
C LEU A 290 -3.46 21.42 0.84
N PRO A 291 -2.74 22.52 0.57
CA PRO A 291 -3.35 23.82 0.35
C PRO A 291 -4.37 23.77 -0.79
N GLU A 292 -5.43 24.57 -0.71
CA GLU A 292 -6.54 24.57 -1.68
C GLU A 292 -6.07 24.79 -3.12
N SER A 293 -5.09 25.69 -3.34
CA SER A 293 -4.52 25.92 -4.67
C SER A 293 -3.79 24.70 -5.24
N VAL A 294 -3.05 23.96 -4.40
CA VAL A 294 -2.32 22.75 -4.80
C VAL A 294 -3.31 21.62 -5.06
N PHE A 295 -4.33 21.48 -4.21
CA PHE A 295 -5.40 20.52 -4.40
C PHE A 295 -6.12 20.75 -5.73
N ALA A 296 -6.47 22.01 -6.05
CA ALA A 296 -7.10 22.37 -7.31
C ALA A 296 -6.22 22.07 -8.54
N THR A 297 -4.90 22.30 -8.46
CA THR A 297 -3.98 21.93 -9.54
C THR A 297 -3.89 20.42 -9.71
N LYS A 298 -3.71 19.67 -8.62
CA LYS A 298 -3.67 18.19 -8.68
C LYS A 298 -4.97 17.58 -9.17
N LEU A 299 -6.12 18.19 -8.85
CA LEU A 299 -7.41 17.75 -9.37
C LEU A 299 -7.47 17.87 -10.89
N LYS A 300 -6.91 18.94 -11.48
CA LYS A 300 -6.79 19.09 -12.94
C LYS A 300 -5.83 18.07 -13.56
N GLU A 301 -4.73 17.75 -12.87
CA GLU A 301 -3.81 16.70 -13.33
C GLU A 301 -4.51 15.33 -13.34
N TYR A 302 -5.25 15.01 -12.29
CA TYR A 302 -6.04 13.79 -12.23
C TYR A 302 -7.12 13.74 -13.31
N SER A 303 -7.75 14.87 -13.67
CA SER A 303 -8.75 14.87 -14.75
C SER A 303 -8.14 14.53 -16.12
N ILE A 304 -6.90 14.92 -16.38
CA ILE A 304 -6.14 14.50 -17.57
C ILE A 304 -5.88 12.99 -17.52
N LEU A 305 -5.30 12.50 -16.41
CA LEU A 305 -4.97 11.08 -16.24
C LEU A 305 -6.21 10.18 -16.32
N LEU A 306 -7.33 10.63 -15.78
CA LEU A 306 -8.58 9.89 -15.79
C LEU A 306 -9.11 9.70 -17.21
N ARG A 307 -8.96 10.70 -18.10
CA ARG A 307 -9.30 10.57 -19.52
C ARG A 307 -8.39 9.57 -20.23
N GLU A 308 -7.10 9.55 -19.92
CA GLU A 308 -6.16 8.58 -20.50
C GLU A 308 -6.44 7.16 -20.03
N LYS A 309 -6.61 6.97 -18.71
CA LYS A 309 -6.89 5.65 -18.11
C LYS A 309 -8.26 5.11 -18.50
N ARG A 310 -9.24 5.98 -18.72
CA ARG A 310 -10.53 5.59 -19.31
C ARG A 310 -10.36 5.05 -20.73
N LYS A 311 -9.55 5.69 -21.57
CA LYS A 311 -9.27 5.19 -22.92
C LYS A 311 -8.63 3.80 -22.85
N GLU A 312 -7.62 3.61 -22.00
CA GLU A 312 -6.99 2.30 -21.78
C GLU A 312 -7.99 1.23 -21.32
N PHE A 313 -8.88 1.56 -20.39
CA PHE A 313 -9.92 0.66 -19.90
C PHE A 313 -10.93 0.25 -20.99
N LEU A 314 -11.26 1.18 -21.89
CA LEU A 314 -12.23 0.96 -22.97
C LEU A 314 -11.64 0.26 -24.20
N LEU A 315 -10.33 -0.03 -24.24
CA LEU A 315 -9.69 -0.71 -25.38
C LEU A 315 -10.15 -2.17 -25.53
N SER A 316 -10.21 -2.92 -24.43
CA SER A 316 -10.62 -4.32 -24.46
C SER A 316 -11.12 -4.82 -23.12
N TYR A 317 -11.98 -5.84 -23.17
CA TYR A 317 -12.40 -6.58 -21.99
C TYR A 317 -11.27 -7.52 -21.54
N HIS A 318 -10.62 -7.20 -20.43
CA HIS A 318 -9.64 -8.09 -19.79
C HIS A 318 -9.56 -7.81 -18.28
N PRO A 319 -9.36 -8.84 -17.43
CA PRO A 319 -9.21 -8.66 -15.98
C PRO A 319 -8.13 -7.64 -15.59
N ILE A 320 -7.05 -7.55 -16.37
CA ILE A 320 -5.97 -6.56 -16.13
C ILE A 320 -6.43 -5.12 -16.34
N HIS A 321 -7.34 -4.87 -17.30
CA HIS A 321 -7.85 -3.53 -17.55
C HIS A 321 -8.77 -3.09 -16.41
N PHE A 322 -9.60 -4.00 -15.88
CA PHE A 322 -10.36 -3.75 -14.66
C PHE A 322 -9.46 -3.48 -13.46
N TYR A 323 -8.43 -4.30 -13.24
CA TYR A 323 -7.48 -4.09 -12.15
C TYR A 323 -6.82 -2.72 -12.22
N ASN A 324 -6.28 -2.34 -13.39
CA ASN A 324 -5.63 -1.05 -13.58
C ASN A 324 -6.60 0.12 -13.38
N TRP A 325 -7.83 -0.01 -13.90
CA TRP A 325 -8.88 1.00 -13.76
C TRP A 325 -9.30 1.19 -12.29
N GLU A 326 -9.57 0.10 -11.57
CA GLU A 326 -9.97 0.13 -10.17
C GLU A 326 -8.83 0.60 -9.25
N SER A 327 -7.59 0.21 -9.54
CA SER A 327 -6.41 0.70 -8.82
C SER A 327 -6.26 2.22 -9.01
N PHE A 328 -6.39 2.72 -10.23
CA PHE A 328 -6.37 4.15 -10.52
C PHE A 328 -7.49 4.91 -9.79
N LEU A 329 -8.74 4.43 -9.87
CA LEU A 329 -9.88 5.05 -9.18
C LEU A 329 -9.71 5.03 -7.66
N SER A 330 -9.07 4.00 -7.11
CA SER A 330 -8.77 3.93 -5.67
C SER A 330 -7.70 4.94 -5.25
N ARG A 331 -6.65 5.16 -6.07
CA ARG A 331 -5.66 6.22 -5.85
C ARG A 331 -6.32 7.61 -5.93
N TYR A 332 -7.20 7.82 -6.91
CA TYR A 332 -7.98 9.06 -7.02
C TYR A 332 -8.89 9.27 -5.80
N LEU A 333 -9.57 8.23 -5.33
CA LEU A 333 -10.41 8.27 -4.13
C LEU A 333 -9.61 8.64 -2.88
N SER A 334 -8.44 8.00 -2.69
CA SER A 334 -7.53 8.30 -1.59
C SER A 334 -7.10 9.77 -1.62
N PHE A 335 -6.81 10.32 -2.80
CA PHE A 335 -6.51 11.73 -2.97
C PHE A 335 -7.67 12.66 -2.57
N ILE A 336 -8.89 12.44 -3.07
CA ILE A 336 -10.04 13.33 -2.79
C ILE A 336 -10.55 13.22 -1.35
N GLU A 337 -10.41 12.05 -0.71
CA GLU A 337 -10.79 11.86 0.70
C GLU A 337 -9.69 12.25 1.68
N GLY A 338 -8.49 12.55 1.18
CA GLY A 338 -7.33 12.86 1.99
C GLY A 338 -6.90 11.70 2.90
N LYS A 339 -6.83 10.51 2.34
CA LYS A 339 -6.39 9.29 3.01
C LYS A 339 -5.20 8.71 2.27
N SER A 340 -4.35 7.96 2.97
CA SER A 340 -3.27 7.25 2.29
C SER A 340 -3.81 6.02 1.56
N TYR A 341 -3.33 5.81 0.33
CA TYR A 341 -3.73 4.65 -0.47
C TYR A 341 -3.05 3.39 0.08
N SER A 342 -3.85 2.36 0.34
CA SER A 342 -3.37 0.99 0.53
C SER A 342 -3.63 0.16 -0.73
N GLU A 343 -2.64 -0.61 -1.16
CA GLU A 343 -2.81 -1.52 -2.29
C GLU A 343 -3.83 -2.62 -1.95
N GLY A 344 -4.72 -2.93 -2.90
CA GLY A 344 -5.74 -3.94 -2.73
C GLY A 344 -6.85 -3.85 -3.77
N ILE A 345 -7.25 -5.01 -4.29
CA ILE A 345 -8.38 -5.12 -5.23
C ILE A 345 -9.68 -5.23 -4.46
N GLU A 346 -9.65 -5.85 -3.28
CA GLU A 346 -10.83 -6.22 -2.52
C GLU A 346 -11.70 -5.01 -2.18
N PHE A 347 -12.97 -5.10 -2.57
CA PHE A 347 -13.99 -4.17 -2.13
C PHE A 347 -14.31 -4.47 -0.67
N ASN A 348 -13.63 -3.77 0.22
CA ASN A 348 -13.55 -4.11 1.63
C ASN A 348 -14.43 -3.24 2.54
N TRP A 349 -15.37 -2.47 1.99
CA TRP A 349 -16.28 -1.69 2.83
C TRP A 349 -17.09 -2.62 3.73
N VAL A 350 -16.89 -2.48 5.04
CA VAL A 350 -17.41 -3.36 6.07
C VAL A 350 -18.88 -3.06 6.37
N GLY A 351 -19.72 -4.10 6.44
CA GLY A 351 -21.16 -3.95 6.74
C GLY A 351 -21.80 -5.23 7.30
N GLN A 352 -23.02 -5.15 7.78
CA GLN A 352 -23.76 -6.32 8.28
C GLN A 352 -24.42 -7.09 7.13
N ASN A 353 -24.66 -8.40 7.31
CA ASN A 353 -25.39 -9.20 6.30
C ASN A 353 -26.79 -8.62 6.07
N PRO A 354 -27.13 -8.20 4.83
CA PRO A 354 -28.45 -7.72 4.47
C PRO A 354 -29.60 -8.70 4.73
N TYR A 355 -29.33 -10.00 4.66
CA TYR A 355 -30.31 -11.08 4.84
C TYR A 355 -30.12 -11.84 6.15
N GLY A 356 -29.28 -11.35 7.07
CA GLY A 356 -29.10 -11.98 8.37
C GLY A 356 -30.41 -11.93 9.14
N GLU A 357 -30.96 -13.10 9.52
CA GLU A 357 -32.06 -13.13 10.47
C GLU A 357 -31.55 -12.62 11.82
N THR A 358 -32.34 -11.81 12.52
CA THR A 358 -32.16 -11.52 13.97
C THR A 358 -32.38 -12.77 14.83
N GLN A 359 -32.03 -13.96 14.34
CA GLN A 359 -31.92 -15.13 15.18
C GLN A 359 -30.67 -14.92 16.02
N SER A 360 -30.89 -14.73 17.33
CA SER A 360 -29.86 -14.91 18.33
C SER A 360 -29.02 -16.11 17.93
N LEU A 361 -27.77 -15.88 17.52
CA LEU A 361 -26.71 -16.85 17.70
C LEU A 361 -26.93 -17.36 19.11
N THR A 362 -27.46 -18.57 19.22
CA THR A 362 -27.63 -19.19 20.51
C THR A 362 -26.20 -19.56 20.82
N ILE A 363 -25.49 -18.63 21.46
CA ILE A 363 -24.10 -18.77 21.87
C ILE A 363 -24.12 -19.99 22.78
N GLN A 364 -23.88 -21.16 22.18
CA GLN A 364 -23.58 -22.36 22.93
C GLN A 364 -22.39 -21.96 23.80
N LYS A 365 -22.55 -22.26 25.09
CA LYS A 365 -21.60 -22.00 26.17
C LYS A 365 -20.18 -21.81 25.64
N ARG A 366 -19.71 -20.57 25.71
CA ARG A 366 -18.31 -20.18 25.64
C ARG A 366 -17.48 -21.24 26.35
N GLU A 367 -16.68 -21.99 25.61
CA GLU A 367 -15.50 -22.62 26.19
C GLU A 367 -14.49 -21.48 26.36
N GLU A 368 -14.30 -20.97 27.58
CA GLU A 368 -13.29 -19.94 27.88
C GLU A 368 -11.92 -20.34 27.31
N ASP A 369 -11.66 -21.64 27.25
CA ASP A 369 -10.50 -22.28 26.62
C ASP A 369 -10.34 -21.93 25.13
N SER A 370 -11.42 -21.76 24.37
CA SER A 370 -11.37 -21.42 22.93
C SER A 370 -10.94 -19.97 22.68
N LEU A 371 -11.45 -19.02 23.47
CA LEU A 371 -11.02 -17.62 23.41
C LEU A 371 -9.55 -17.48 23.83
N LEU A 372 -9.16 -18.16 24.91
CA LEU A 372 -7.79 -18.15 25.39
C LEU A 372 -6.83 -18.76 24.36
N SER A 373 -7.23 -19.86 23.71
CA SER A 373 -6.45 -20.49 22.64
C SER A 373 -6.31 -19.58 21.40
N ALA A 374 -7.39 -18.92 20.95
CA ALA A 374 -7.33 -17.99 19.83
C ALA A 374 -6.37 -16.83 20.10
N LYS A 375 -6.47 -16.22 21.30
CA LYS A 375 -5.55 -15.17 21.74
C LYS A 375 -4.10 -15.65 21.80
N GLN A 376 -3.85 -16.81 22.42
CA GLN A 376 -2.51 -17.39 22.51
C GLN A 376 -1.92 -17.68 21.12
N ASN A 377 -2.72 -18.23 20.21
CA ASN A 377 -2.29 -18.51 18.84
C ASN A 377 -1.88 -17.23 18.11
N TRP A 378 -2.70 -16.17 18.20
CA TRP A 378 -2.39 -14.86 17.64
C TRP A 378 -1.13 -14.25 18.25
N GLU A 379 -1.00 -14.21 19.59
CA GLU A 379 0.16 -13.62 20.28
C GLU A 379 1.47 -14.36 19.96
N VAL A 380 1.44 -15.70 19.99
CA VAL A 380 2.62 -16.53 19.67
C VAL A 380 3.03 -16.35 18.22
N TYR A 381 2.08 -16.39 17.29
CA TYR A 381 2.36 -16.23 15.87
C TYR A 381 2.91 -14.83 15.57
N THR A 382 2.24 -13.79 16.08
CA THR A 382 2.66 -12.38 15.96
C THR A 382 4.09 -12.19 16.46
N LYS A 383 4.40 -12.68 17.66
CA LYS A 383 5.75 -12.56 18.22
C LYS A 383 6.80 -13.24 17.36
N ASN A 384 6.47 -14.40 16.78
CA ASN A 384 7.42 -15.10 15.92
C ASN A 384 7.62 -14.40 14.58
N VAL A 385 6.55 -13.87 13.96
CA VAL A 385 6.63 -13.08 12.73
C VAL A 385 7.42 -11.79 12.95
N GLN A 386 7.15 -11.06 14.03
CA GLN A 386 7.91 -9.86 14.43
C GLN A 386 9.39 -10.20 14.72
N GLY A 387 9.67 -11.35 15.33
CA GLY A 387 11.03 -11.82 15.57
C GLY A 387 11.77 -12.22 14.27
N LEU A 388 11.06 -12.76 13.28
CA LEU A 388 11.62 -13.12 11.98
C LEU A 388 11.93 -11.87 11.14
N TYR A 389 11.05 -10.87 11.20
CA TYR A 389 11.13 -9.63 10.40
C TYR A 389 11.40 -8.40 11.27
N SER A 390 12.29 -8.52 12.26
CA SER A 390 12.64 -7.41 13.14
C SER A 390 13.54 -6.39 12.46
N TYR A 391 13.49 -5.14 12.92
CA TYR A 391 14.41 -4.09 12.51
C TYR A 391 15.48 -3.83 13.58
N HIS A 392 16.73 -3.74 13.13
CA HIS A 392 17.86 -3.31 13.93
C HIS A 392 18.85 -2.51 13.08
N LEU A 393 19.13 -1.26 13.47
CA LEU A 393 19.93 -0.30 12.70
C LEU A 393 21.27 -0.85 12.17
N VAL A 394 21.95 -1.72 12.93
CA VAL A 394 23.26 -2.28 12.57
C VAL A 394 23.18 -3.69 11.98
N PHE A 395 22.17 -4.48 12.36
CA PHE A 395 22.16 -5.92 12.09
C PHE A 395 21.09 -6.29 11.06
N GLN A 396 19.91 -5.67 11.14
CA GLN A 396 18.73 -5.94 10.31
C GLN A 396 18.16 -4.61 9.82
N ASN A 397 18.79 -4.03 8.80
CA ASN A 397 18.34 -2.81 8.15
C ASN A 397 18.19 -3.07 6.65
N CYS A 398 17.69 -2.11 5.88
CA CYS A 398 17.38 -2.33 4.46
C CYS A 398 18.60 -2.81 3.66
N THR A 399 19.80 -2.33 3.94
CA THR A 399 21.01 -2.72 3.21
C THR A 399 21.48 -4.12 3.58
N ASN A 400 21.55 -4.41 4.89
CA ASN A 400 21.98 -5.72 5.36
C ASN A 400 21.00 -6.82 4.98
N GLU A 401 19.70 -6.56 5.07
CA GLU A 401 18.67 -7.52 4.69
C GLU A 401 18.75 -7.83 3.19
N LEU A 402 18.90 -6.82 2.32
CA LEU A 402 19.14 -7.04 0.89
C LEU A 402 20.36 -7.97 0.66
N PHE A 403 21.49 -7.71 1.32
CA PHE A 403 22.67 -8.56 1.20
C PHE A 403 22.48 -9.95 1.81
N GLN A 404 21.79 -10.05 2.93
CA GLN A 404 21.47 -11.32 3.57
C GLN A 404 20.59 -12.18 2.66
N TYR A 405 19.51 -11.63 2.10
CA TYR A 405 18.68 -12.36 1.15
C TYR A 405 19.46 -12.76 -0.10
N MET A 406 20.27 -11.86 -0.67
CA MET A 406 21.13 -12.18 -1.80
C MET A 406 22.15 -13.28 -1.50
N ASN A 407 22.79 -13.26 -0.32
CA ASN A 407 23.74 -14.28 0.12
C ASN A 407 23.06 -15.62 0.36
N LEU A 408 21.84 -15.62 0.91
CA LEU A 408 21.08 -16.85 1.15
C LEU A 408 20.56 -17.46 -0.16
N MET A 409 20.11 -16.63 -1.10
CA MET A 409 19.68 -17.09 -2.44
C MET A 409 20.85 -17.57 -3.29
N PHE A 410 22.00 -16.89 -3.21
CA PHE A 410 23.18 -17.14 -4.05
C PHE A 410 24.47 -17.12 -3.21
N PRO A 411 24.74 -18.17 -2.41
CA PRO A 411 25.89 -18.21 -1.49
C PRO A 411 27.25 -18.03 -2.17
N ASP A 412 27.41 -18.58 -3.37
CA ASP A 412 28.65 -18.47 -4.16
C ASP A 412 28.64 -17.24 -5.09
N GLY A 413 27.59 -16.43 -5.06
CA GLY A 413 27.39 -15.31 -5.99
C GLY A 413 27.20 -15.70 -7.45
N LYS A 414 26.72 -16.93 -7.67
CA LYS A 414 26.48 -17.51 -8.99
C LYS A 414 25.00 -17.75 -9.22
N ILE A 415 24.56 -17.49 -10.44
CA ILE A 415 23.33 -18.05 -10.99
C ILE A 415 23.78 -19.08 -12.02
N GLU A 416 23.53 -20.36 -11.73
CA GLU A 416 24.04 -21.49 -12.52
C GLU A 416 25.59 -21.40 -12.64
N ASN A 417 26.13 -21.24 -13.85
CA ASN A 417 27.57 -21.12 -14.10
C ASN A 417 28.07 -19.68 -14.22
N GLN A 418 27.18 -18.68 -14.11
CA GLN A 418 27.54 -17.27 -14.25
C GLN A 418 27.75 -16.64 -12.87
N GLN A 419 28.98 -16.23 -12.58
CA GLN A 419 29.25 -15.34 -11.45
C GLN A 419 28.72 -13.95 -11.78
N PHE A 420 27.90 -13.40 -10.90
CA PHE A 420 27.22 -12.13 -11.16
C PHE A 420 27.37 -11.09 -10.04
N TRP A 421 27.76 -11.52 -8.85
CA TRP A 421 28.09 -10.63 -7.74
C TRP A 421 29.13 -11.28 -6.82
N ASP A 422 29.81 -10.48 -6.01
CA ASP A 422 30.67 -10.96 -4.94
C ASP A 422 29.89 -10.83 -3.63
N PRO A 423 29.56 -11.95 -2.96
CA PRO A 423 28.82 -11.97 -1.69
C PRO A 423 29.40 -10.98 -0.68
N LEU A 424 28.57 -10.02 -0.26
CA LEU A 424 28.95 -9.02 0.74
C LEU A 424 28.51 -9.50 2.12
N HIS A 425 29.46 -9.70 3.04
CA HIS A 425 29.15 -10.08 4.42
C HIS A 425 28.30 -9.01 5.12
N SER A 426 27.23 -9.43 5.81
CA SER A 426 26.38 -8.56 6.65
C SER A 426 26.98 -8.27 8.03
N SER A 427 28.22 -8.70 8.30
CA SER A 427 28.90 -8.46 9.58
C SER A 427 29.15 -6.96 9.82
N TRP A 428 28.89 -6.52 11.05
CA TRP A 428 29.06 -5.13 11.49
C TRP A 428 30.49 -4.61 11.30
N ILE A 429 31.50 -5.48 11.33
CA ILE A 429 32.93 -5.13 11.21
C ILE A 429 33.24 -4.50 9.85
N HIS A 430 32.53 -4.88 8.80
CA HIS A 430 32.76 -4.37 7.44
C HIS A 430 31.98 -3.08 7.14
N PHE A 431 31.13 -2.63 8.07
CA PHE A 431 30.25 -1.46 7.94
C PHE A 431 29.36 -1.47 6.68
N ASN A 432 29.08 -2.66 6.12
CA ASN A 432 28.22 -2.83 4.95
C ASN A 432 26.77 -2.44 5.22
N PHE A 433 26.37 -2.37 6.49
CA PHE A 433 25.06 -1.92 6.92
C PHE A 433 24.83 -0.42 6.66
N VAL A 434 25.87 0.35 6.36
CA VAL A 434 25.77 1.77 5.99
C VAL A 434 25.62 1.88 4.46
N PRO A 435 24.48 2.35 3.92
CA PRO A 435 24.20 2.38 2.48
C PRO A 435 25.32 3.04 1.65
N SER A 436 25.89 4.15 2.10
CA SER A 436 26.97 4.81 1.34
C SER A 436 28.28 4.02 1.29
N ILE A 437 28.58 3.20 2.30
CA ILE A 437 29.77 2.33 2.30
C ILE A 437 29.52 1.14 1.37
N ALA A 438 28.33 0.56 1.45
CA ALA A 438 27.87 -0.48 0.54
C ALA A 438 27.92 -0.02 -0.93
N ALA A 439 27.43 1.18 -1.21
CA ALA A 439 27.45 1.82 -2.52
C ALA A 439 28.86 1.92 -3.10
N VAL A 440 29.85 2.36 -2.30
CA VAL A 440 31.26 2.42 -2.73
C VAL A 440 31.82 1.03 -3.06
N LYS A 441 31.44 -0.01 -2.31
CA LYS A 441 31.87 -1.39 -2.61
C LYS A 441 31.22 -1.93 -3.89
N LEU A 442 29.94 -1.64 -4.10
CA LEU A 442 29.24 -2.00 -5.34
C LEU A 442 29.80 -1.24 -6.54
N ALA A 443 30.13 0.05 -6.40
CA ALA A 443 30.75 0.86 -7.45
C ALA A 443 32.08 0.25 -7.94
N ASN A 444 32.89 -0.28 -7.01
CA ASN A 444 34.19 -0.89 -7.30
C ASN A 444 34.10 -2.37 -7.68
N SER A 445 32.89 -2.96 -7.69
CA SER A 445 32.69 -4.36 -8.05
C SER A 445 32.89 -4.57 -9.55
N ARG A 446 33.55 -5.67 -9.92
CA ARG A 446 33.79 -6.03 -11.33
C ARG A 446 32.52 -6.33 -12.14
N TYR A 447 31.38 -6.58 -11.47
CA TYR A 447 30.11 -6.87 -12.15
C TYR A 447 29.24 -5.64 -12.37
N THR A 448 29.56 -4.52 -11.72
CA THR A 448 28.88 -3.25 -11.95
C THR A 448 29.32 -2.73 -13.31
N GLY A 449 28.37 -2.66 -14.24
CA GLY A 449 28.61 -2.21 -15.60
C GLY A 449 28.48 -0.70 -15.77
N GLN A 450 27.53 -0.10 -15.09
CA GLN A 450 27.27 1.33 -15.15
C GLN A 450 26.86 1.85 -13.78
N VAL A 451 27.27 3.08 -13.48
CA VAL A 451 26.78 3.86 -12.35
C VAL A 451 26.06 5.08 -12.91
N LYS A 452 24.74 5.17 -12.69
CA LYS A 452 23.91 6.32 -13.05
C LYS A 452 23.53 7.07 -11.78
N VAL A 453 23.40 8.40 -11.84
CA VAL A 453 22.89 9.20 -10.73
C VAL A 453 21.67 9.95 -11.22
N PHE A 454 20.53 9.73 -10.58
CA PHE A 454 19.32 10.51 -10.79
C PHE A 454 19.28 11.62 -9.74
N PRO A 455 19.45 12.90 -10.13
CA PRO A 455 19.45 13.99 -9.18
C PRO A 455 18.05 14.19 -8.58
N SER A 456 18.00 14.66 -7.35
CA SER A 456 16.76 15.05 -6.69
C SER A 456 16.09 16.24 -7.38
N TYR A 457 14.78 16.43 -7.16
CA TYR A 457 14.01 17.54 -7.71
C TYR A 457 14.68 18.90 -7.47
N ARG A 458 15.10 19.18 -6.23
CA ARG A 458 15.78 20.44 -5.90
C ARG A 458 17.09 20.57 -6.67
N ASN A 459 17.87 19.50 -6.80
CA ASN A 459 19.14 19.54 -7.53
C ASN A 459 18.94 19.75 -9.03
N LEU A 460 17.90 19.15 -9.64
CA LEU A 460 17.54 19.42 -11.03
C LEU A 460 17.23 20.90 -11.25
N LYS A 461 16.36 21.51 -10.42
CA LYS A 461 16.05 22.95 -10.50
C LYS A 461 17.27 23.83 -10.25
N ARG A 462 18.08 23.51 -9.23
CA ARG A 462 19.28 24.28 -8.89
C ARG A 462 20.37 24.22 -9.95
N ASN A 463 20.46 23.12 -10.69
CA ASN A 463 21.44 22.99 -11.76
C ASN A 463 21.14 23.89 -12.96
N LYS A 464 19.88 24.35 -13.11
CA LYS A 464 19.50 25.37 -14.11
C LYS A 464 19.91 26.80 -13.71
N ILE A 465 20.18 27.05 -12.43
CA ILE A 465 20.57 28.38 -11.93
C ILE A 465 22.03 28.67 -12.32
N LYS A 466 22.22 29.64 -13.23
CA LYS A 466 23.55 30.07 -13.70
C LYS A 466 24.27 30.98 -12.71
N SER A 467 23.54 31.80 -11.95
CA SER A 467 24.13 32.74 -11.01
C SER A 467 24.68 32.03 -9.78
N TRP A 468 25.97 32.20 -9.49
CA TRP A 468 26.61 31.58 -8.32
C TRP A 468 25.99 32.05 -7.00
N SER A 469 25.67 33.34 -6.88
CA SER A 469 25.10 33.92 -5.67
C SER A 469 23.68 33.42 -5.42
N GLU A 470 22.87 33.28 -6.47
CA GLU A 470 21.53 32.72 -6.37
C GLU A 470 21.60 31.24 -5.97
N LYS A 471 22.42 30.45 -6.67
CA LYS A 471 22.57 29.01 -6.43
C LYS A 471 23.14 28.68 -5.05
N ASN A 472 24.11 29.45 -4.55
CA ASN A 472 24.89 29.10 -3.35
C ASN A 472 24.64 30.01 -2.14
N LEU A 473 23.91 31.12 -2.26
CA LEU A 473 23.54 31.95 -1.12
C LEU A 473 22.02 31.95 -0.93
N LYS A 474 21.25 32.35 -1.96
CA LYS A 474 19.79 32.44 -1.85
C LYS A 474 19.14 31.08 -1.64
N GLU A 475 19.46 30.11 -2.49
CA GLU A 475 18.84 28.78 -2.40
C GLU A 475 19.29 27.98 -1.17
N ARG A 476 20.43 28.31 -0.55
CA ARG A 476 20.91 27.63 0.67
C ARG A 476 20.18 28.03 1.93
N PHE A 477 19.63 29.24 1.95
CA PHE A 477 18.97 29.81 3.10
C PHE A 477 17.45 29.72 2.91
N VAL A 478 16.79 28.94 3.77
CA VAL A 478 15.37 28.59 3.63
C VAL A 478 14.47 29.81 3.42
N PRO A 479 14.61 30.92 4.17
CA PRO A 479 13.76 32.10 3.98
C PRO A 479 13.93 32.81 2.62
N THR A 480 15.04 32.61 1.91
CA THR A 480 15.28 33.20 0.58
C THR A 480 15.23 32.20 -0.56
N ALA A 481 15.07 30.91 -0.26
CA ALA A 481 14.99 29.87 -1.26
C ALA A 481 13.69 30.02 -2.05
N THR A 482 13.80 29.97 -3.37
CA THR A 482 12.66 30.09 -4.28
C THR A 482 12.11 28.73 -4.67
N ILE A 483 12.96 27.70 -4.68
CA ILE A 483 12.57 26.34 -5.07
C ILE A 483 11.77 25.66 -3.94
N TYR A 484 12.22 25.81 -2.69
CA TYR A 484 11.58 25.17 -1.54
C TYR A 484 10.46 26.02 -0.96
N LYS A 485 9.33 25.38 -0.66
CA LYS A 485 8.22 25.98 0.09
C LYS A 485 8.08 25.26 1.42
N PRO A 486 8.01 25.98 2.56
CA PRO A 486 7.73 25.38 3.86
C PRO A 486 6.44 24.55 3.82
N ASN A 487 6.49 23.34 4.39
CA ASN A 487 5.39 22.40 4.35
C ASN A 487 5.27 21.63 5.69
N PRO A 488 4.16 20.91 5.93
CA PRO A 488 3.93 20.22 7.20
C PRO A 488 4.86 19.03 7.50
N LEU A 489 5.41 18.37 6.47
CA LEU A 489 6.30 17.21 6.63
C LEU A 489 7.66 17.60 7.20
N ASP A 490 8.10 18.84 6.96
CA ASP A 490 9.37 19.33 7.45
C ASP A 490 9.25 20.00 8.82
N HIS A 491 10.23 19.70 9.67
CA HIS A 491 10.53 20.53 10.84
C HIS A 491 11.12 21.87 10.39
N SER A 492 11.09 22.89 11.25
CA SER A 492 11.58 24.23 10.89
C SER A 492 13.11 24.25 10.85
N PHE A 493 13.73 24.65 9.75
CA PHE A 493 15.19 24.77 9.67
C PHE A 493 15.63 26.01 8.87
N LEU A 494 16.89 26.39 9.04
CA LEU A 494 17.42 27.64 8.52
C LEU A 494 18.24 27.44 7.23
N PHE A 495 19.03 26.37 7.18
CA PHE A 495 19.92 26.08 6.06
C PHE A 495 19.80 24.64 5.57
N PHE A 496 19.86 24.47 4.25
CA PHE A 496 20.10 23.18 3.63
C PHE A 496 21.55 22.76 3.82
N THR A 497 21.79 21.49 4.13
CA THR A 497 23.13 20.98 4.45
C THR A 497 23.67 19.94 3.46
N GLU A 498 22.95 19.72 2.35
CA GLU A 498 23.36 18.79 1.30
C GLU A 498 24.55 19.25 0.47
N GLU A 499 24.72 20.57 0.33
CA GLU A 499 25.53 21.15 -0.75
C GLU A 499 27.03 21.20 -0.46
N SER A 500 27.42 21.06 0.80
CA SER A 500 28.82 21.07 1.19
C SER A 500 29.02 20.23 2.42
N ILE A 501 29.88 19.22 2.29
CA ILE A 501 30.28 18.38 3.41
C ILE A 501 31.00 19.25 4.45
N TRP A 502 31.98 20.06 4.03
CA TRP A 502 32.83 20.85 4.94
C TRP A 502 32.09 21.90 5.76
N ASN A 503 31.09 22.56 5.17
CA ASN A 503 30.33 23.59 5.90
C ASN A 503 29.19 22.98 6.72
N ARG A 504 28.93 21.67 6.59
CA ARG A 504 27.80 21.00 7.24
C ARG A 504 27.77 21.18 8.76
N PRO A 505 28.90 21.07 9.51
CA PRO A 505 28.84 21.29 10.96
C PRO A 505 28.44 22.72 11.34
N ILE A 506 28.89 23.72 10.58
CA ILE A 506 28.56 25.12 10.83
C ILE A 506 27.07 25.38 10.53
N LEU A 507 26.57 24.86 9.41
CA LEU A 507 25.15 25.00 9.05
C LEU A 507 24.24 24.19 9.98
N GLY A 508 24.68 23.00 10.40
CA GLY A 508 24.00 22.18 11.41
C GLY A 508 23.93 22.90 12.75
N LEU A 509 25.00 23.56 13.18
CA LEU A 509 24.98 24.39 14.40
C LEU A 509 23.99 25.55 14.27
N ALA A 510 23.95 26.23 13.12
CA ALA A 510 22.96 27.28 12.87
C ALA A 510 21.52 26.74 12.92
N ASN A 511 21.27 25.54 12.39
CA ASN A 511 19.98 24.85 12.49
C ASN A 511 19.63 24.47 13.94
N VAL A 512 20.61 24.03 14.76
CA VAL A 512 20.39 23.76 16.20
C VAL A 512 20.00 25.03 16.94
N VAL A 513 20.73 26.13 16.73
CA VAL A 513 20.42 27.44 17.34
C VAL A 513 19.02 27.91 16.93
N TRP A 514 18.67 27.74 15.65
CA TRP A 514 17.32 28.01 15.16
C TRP A 514 16.27 27.15 15.87
N GLY A 515 16.51 25.85 16.00
CA GLY A 515 15.64 24.91 16.72
C GLY A 515 15.44 25.29 18.19
N ILE A 516 16.49 25.73 18.89
CA ILE A 516 16.39 26.24 20.28
C ILE A 516 15.48 27.48 20.33
N GLY A 517 15.68 28.45 19.43
CA GLY A 517 14.85 29.64 19.35
C GLY A 517 13.38 29.30 19.07
N TYR A 518 13.14 28.40 18.12
CA TYR A 518 11.81 27.93 17.75
C TYR A 518 11.12 27.17 18.91
N THR A 519 11.89 26.35 19.64
CA THR A 519 11.41 25.66 20.85
C THR A 519 11.01 26.66 21.93
N GLY A 520 11.84 27.69 22.18
CA GLY A 520 11.53 28.75 23.13
C GLY A 520 10.25 29.52 22.77
N MET A 521 10.07 29.87 21.50
CA MET A 521 8.81 30.44 21.01
C MET A 521 7.63 29.47 21.17
N GLY A 522 7.89 28.18 20.97
CA GLY A 522 6.92 27.10 21.15
C GLY A 522 6.44 26.96 22.59
N ILE A 523 7.29 27.16 23.60
CA ILE A 523 6.87 27.17 25.02
C ILE A 523 5.81 28.26 25.26
N VAL A 524 6.04 29.45 24.71
CA VAL A 524 5.12 30.59 24.85
C VAL A 524 3.81 30.35 24.09
N LYS A 525 3.87 29.73 22.91
CA LYS A 525 2.70 29.42 22.07
C LYS A 525 1.95 28.14 22.48
N SER A 526 2.56 27.29 23.31
CA SER A 526 2.07 25.98 23.72
C SER A 526 0.60 25.99 24.19
N PRO A 527 0.13 27.00 24.99
CA PRO A 527 -1.27 27.06 25.39
C PRO A 527 -2.27 27.22 24.23
N MET A 528 -1.84 27.82 23.11
CA MET A 528 -2.68 28.11 21.95
C MET A 528 -2.58 27.02 20.88
N ASP A 529 -1.39 26.47 20.64
CA ASP A 529 -1.15 25.50 19.57
C ASP A 529 -1.05 24.05 20.05
N ARG A 530 -1.36 23.80 21.33
CA ARG A 530 -1.29 22.50 22.00
C ARG A 530 0.12 21.89 21.95
N GLY A 531 1.15 22.73 22.01
CA GLY A 531 2.55 22.30 22.04
C GLY A 531 3.14 21.93 20.68
N LYS A 532 2.41 22.10 19.58
CA LYS A 532 2.89 21.73 18.23
C LYS A 532 4.20 22.42 17.86
N SER A 533 4.33 23.72 18.12
CA SER A 533 5.56 24.46 17.80
C SER A 533 6.73 24.05 18.68
N PHE A 534 6.46 23.66 19.94
CA PHE A 534 7.47 23.12 20.84
C PHE A 534 8.03 21.80 20.30
N THR A 535 7.16 20.85 19.96
CA THR A 535 7.56 19.55 19.38
C THR A 535 8.37 19.73 18.10
N LYS A 536 7.91 20.58 17.18
CA LYS A 536 8.65 20.89 15.94
C LYS A 536 10.03 21.50 16.20
N GLY A 537 10.15 22.34 17.24
CA GLY A 537 11.42 22.90 17.68
C GLY A 537 12.37 21.82 18.21
N THR A 538 11.87 20.91 19.06
CA THR A 538 12.68 19.81 19.61
C THR A 538 13.13 18.82 18.54
N GLU A 539 12.27 18.50 17.57
CA GLU A 539 12.61 17.66 16.43
C GLU A 539 13.68 18.33 15.56
N THR A 540 13.56 19.63 15.34
CA THR A 540 14.59 20.41 14.63
C THR A 540 15.96 20.21 15.26
N ILE A 541 16.06 20.33 16.59
CA ILE A 541 17.31 20.11 17.33
C ILE A 541 17.78 18.67 17.14
N PHE A 542 16.91 17.69 17.41
CA PHE A 542 17.23 16.27 17.32
C PHE A 542 17.81 15.88 15.96
N TYR A 543 17.19 16.32 14.86
CA TYR A 543 17.66 16.01 13.51
C TYR A 543 18.89 16.81 13.08
N SER A 544 19.14 17.99 13.66
CA SER A 544 20.32 18.81 13.34
C SER A 544 21.58 18.39 14.09
N LEU A 545 21.47 17.76 15.25
CA LEU A 545 22.62 17.35 16.06
C LEU A 545 23.59 16.40 15.30
N PRO A 546 23.12 15.36 14.57
CA PRO A 546 24.02 14.52 13.79
C PRO A 546 24.70 15.24 12.62
N GLU A 547 24.18 16.39 12.16
CA GLU A 547 24.81 17.21 11.10
C GLU A 547 26.16 17.77 11.56
N LEU A 548 26.34 17.99 12.88
CA LEU A 548 27.60 18.44 13.49
C LEU A 548 28.75 17.44 13.26
N PHE A 549 28.41 16.17 13.06
CA PHE A 549 29.35 15.06 12.89
C PHE A 549 29.27 14.43 11.49
N PHE A 550 28.71 15.17 10.52
CA PHE A 550 28.57 14.78 9.11
C PHE A 550 27.59 13.62 8.81
N PHE A 551 26.87 13.09 9.81
CA PHE A 551 26.04 11.90 9.64
C PHE A 551 24.66 12.14 9.03
N ASN A 552 24.12 13.36 9.08
CA ASN A 552 22.79 13.66 8.56
C ASN A 552 22.80 14.82 7.54
N ILE A 553 21.78 14.87 6.70
CA ILE A 553 21.61 15.87 5.66
C ILE A 553 20.20 16.43 5.68
N ARG A 554 20.11 17.75 5.57
CA ARG A 554 18.86 18.50 5.52
C ARG A 554 18.57 18.96 4.10
N LYS A 555 17.50 18.40 3.53
CA LYS A 555 17.10 18.61 2.13
C LYS A 555 15.69 19.17 1.96
N GLY A 556 14.81 18.97 2.94
CA GLY A 556 13.40 19.33 2.86
C GLY A 556 12.63 18.38 1.95
N HIS A 557 11.31 18.33 2.13
CA HIS A 557 10.36 17.58 1.32
C HIS A 557 9.61 18.51 0.37
N PHE A 558 9.01 17.94 -0.66
CA PHE A 558 8.23 18.66 -1.65
C PHE A 558 6.86 18.02 -1.93
N PRO A 559 5.98 17.90 -0.92
CA PRO A 559 4.67 17.26 -1.08
C PRO A 559 3.69 18.06 -1.94
N LEU A 560 4.01 19.33 -2.23
CA LEU A 560 3.11 20.30 -2.86
C LEU A 560 3.36 20.50 -4.36
N ILE A 561 4.22 19.68 -4.97
CA ILE A 561 4.63 19.82 -6.38
C ILE A 561 3.48 19.44 -7.33
N ALA A 562 3.26 20.30 -8.33
CA ALA A 562 2.49 20.00 -9.53
C ALA A 562 3.38 19.33 -10.61
N ALA A 563 2.79 18.51 -11.47
CA ALA A 563 3.46 17.83 -12.56
C ALA A 563 4.22 18.82 -13.48
N GLU A 564 3.63 19.98 -13.75
CA GLU A 564 4.25 21.05 -14.55
C GLU A 564 5.51 21.67 -13.91
N GLU A 565 5.67 21.54 -12.59
CA GLU A 565 6.86 22.04 -11.91
C GLU A 565 8.05 21.06 -12.04
N ILE A 566 7.82 19.80 -12.40
CA ILE A 566 8.87 18.78 -12.53
C ILE A 566 9.72 19.09 -13.77
N PRO A 567 11.06 19.25 -13.65
CA PRO A 567 11.92 19.52 -14.80
C PRO A 567 11.89 18.41 -15.85
N GLU A 568 11.91 18.74 -17.15
CA GLU A 568 11.92 17.78 -18.26
C GLU A 568 13.06 16.76 -18.17
N GLU A 569 14.22 17.15 -17.63
CA GLU A 569 15.38 16.28 -17.43
C GLU A 569 15.08 15.12 -16.48
N TYR A 570 14.04 15.26 -15.63
CA TYR A 570 13.53 14.14 -14.86
C TYR A 570 13.10 13.02 -15.81
N TYR A 571 12.42 13.30 -16.91
CA TYR A 571 11.94 12.28 -17.85
C TYR A 571 13.01 11.84 -18.87
N GLU A 572 13.95 12.70 -19.24
CA GLU A 572 14.98 12.41 -20.27
C GLU A 572 15.94 11.28 -19.87
N THR A 573 16.33 11.20 -18.60
CA THR A 573 17.27 10.18 -18.08
C THR A 573 16.80 8.71 -18.19
N GLU A 574 15.58 8.48 -18.68
CA GLU A 574 14.99 7.16 -18.87
C GLU A 574 15.13 6.62 -20.30
N THR A 575 15.52 7.47 -21.25
CA THR A 575 15.55 7.14 -22.70
C THR A 575 16.93 6.70 -23.24
N GLU A 576 17.94 6.55 -22.37
CA GLU A 576 19.29 6.05 -22.72
C GLU A 576 19.60 4.64 -22.20
#